data_AF-A0A8T4KCC7-F1
#
_entry.id   AF-A0A8T4KCC7-F1
#
_cell.length_a   1.000
_cell.length_b   1.000
_cell.length_c   1.000
_cell.angle_alpha   90.00
_cell.angle_beta   90.00
_cell.angle_gamma   90.00
#
_symmetry.space_group_name_H-M   'P 1'
#
loop_
_entity.id
_entity.type
_entity.pdbx_description
1 polymer ?
#
loop_
_entity_poly.entity_id
_entity_poly.type
_entity_poly.pdbx_seq_one_letter_code
_entity_poly.pdbx_strand_id
1 'polypeptide(L)' 'MKDYREEGKHDRERIMFYMGRHEGPFRINKEEVDSVKFFPVKRIDEMMKKEKFTPGTVAIFKELRMHPELLKRLGLS' A
#
# COMPACT_ATOMS: atom_id res chain seq x y z
N MET A 1 -2.31 -14.72 10.57
CA MET A 1 -1.12 -13.85 10.46
C MET A 1 -0.26 -14.47 9.36
N LYS A 2 -0.02 -13.77 8.25
CA LYS A 2 0.79 -14.29 7.13
C LYS A 2 2.06 -13.46 7.01
N ASP A 3 3.18 -14.15 7.03
CA ASP A 3 4.53 -13.59 6.93
C ASP A 3 4.93 -13.51 5.46
N TYR A 4 5.50 -12.39 5.02
CA TYR A 4 6.00 -12.19 3.65
C TYR A 4 7.51 -11.98 3.65
N ARG A 5 8.21 -12.47 2.62
CA ARG A 5 9.64 -12.23 2.39
C ARG A 5 9.81 -11.68 0.99
N GLU A 6 10.34 -10.47 0.87
CA GLU A 6 10.88 -9.94 -0.39
C GLU A 6 12.34 -9.53 -0.18
N GLU A 7 13.20 -9.85 -1.14
CA GLU A 7 14.60 -9.42 -1.19
C GLU A 7 14.71 -8.30 -2.23
N GLY A 8 14.73 -7.05 -1.78
CA GLY A 8 15.25 -5.95 -2.58
C GLY A 8 16.77 -6.05 -2.66
N LYS A 9 17.40 -5.35 -3.63
CA LYS A 9 18.88 -5.31 -3.76
C LYS A 9 19.62 -4.86 -2.50
N HIS A 10 18.92 -4.18 -1.59
CA HIS A 10 19.49 -3.57 -0.38
C HIS A 10 18.77 -3.97 0.92
N ASP A 11 17.58 -4.59 0.84
CA ASP A 11 16.74 -4.86 2.01
C ASP A 11 16.10 -6.25 1.95
N ARG A 12 16.06 -6.92 3.11
CA ARG A 12 15.39 -8.20 3.33
C ARG A 12 14.36 -8.03 4.43
N GLU A 13 13.09 -7.96 4.06
CA GLU A 13 12.04 -7.54 4.99
C GLU A 13 10.97 -8.61 5.22
N ARG A 14 10.45 -8.63 6.45
CA ARG A 14 9.14 -9.22 6.77
C ARG A 14 8.11 -8.11 6.83
N ILE A 15 7.24 -8.06 5.83
CA ILE A 15 6.28 -6.97 5.69
C ILE A 15 4.97 -7.34 6.38
N MET A 16 4.60 -6.58 7.41
CA MET A 16 3.27 -6.64 8.03
C MET A 16 2.41 -5.49 7.50
N PHE A 17 1.23 -5.80 6.97
CA PHE A 17 0.29 -4.78 6.50
C PHE A 17 -0.80 -4.52 7.53
N TYR A 18 -1.23 -3.27 7.61
CA TYR A 18 -2.31 -2.82 8.49
C TYR A 18 -3.28 -1.96 7.70
N MET A 19 -4.56 -1.99 8.10
CA MET A 19 -5.59 -1.10 7.60
C MET A 19 -6.10 -0.25 8.76
N GLY A 20 -6.14 1.07 8.57
CA GLY A 20 -6.61 2.01 9.58
C GLY A 20 -7.54 3.05 8.98
N ARG A 21 -8.31 3.69 9.85
CA ARG A 21 -9.13 4.87 9.54
C ARG A 21 -8.65 6.01 10.43
N HIS A 22 -8.39 7.16 9.82
CA HIS A 22 -8.03 8.37 10.55
C HIS A 22 -9.22 9.32 10.61
N GLU A 23 -9.49 9.85 11.79
CA GLU A 23 -10.49 10.91 12.00
C GLU A 23 -9.78 12.14 12.57
N GLY A 24 -9.89 13.27 11.86
CA GLY A 24 -9.27 14.53 12.25
C GLY A 24 -8.28 15.08 11.22
N PRO A 25 -7.57 16.17 11.55
CA PRO A 25 -6.65 16.82 10.63
C PRO A 25 -5.46 15.90 10.31
N PHE A 26 -5.09 15.82 9.03
CA PHE A 26 -3.90 15.09 8.58
C PHE A 26 -2.70 16.04 8.58
N ARG A 27 -1.71 15.76 9.42
CA ARG A 27 -0.48 16.58 9.55
C ARG A 27 0.70 15.81 8.97
N ILE A 28 1.35 16.39 7.97
CA ILE A 28 2.48 15.79 7.27
C ILE A 28 3.79 16.24 7.92
N ASN A 29 4.68 15.30 8.22
CA ASN A 29 6.07 15.62 8.54
C ASN A 29 6.83 15.89 7.23
N LYS A 30 7.19 17.16 6.98
CA LYS A 30 7.83 17.60 5.73
C LYS A 30 9.29 17.14 5.58
N GLU A 31 9.92 16.67 6.66
CA GLU A 31 11.27 16.10 6.59
C GLU A 31 11.25 14.68 5.98
N GLU A 32 10.12 13.98 6.09
CA GLU A 32 9.96 12.58 5.67
C GLU A 32 9.12 12.44 4.39
N VAL A 33 8.26 13.41 4.11
CA VAL A 33 7.25 13.30 3.05
C VAL A 33 7.22 14.56 2.20
N ASP A 34 7.63 14.40 0.94
CA ASP A 34 7.61 15.48 -0.06
C ASP A 34 6.19 15.91 -0.44
N SER A 35 5.29 14.95 -0.63
CA SER A 35 3.90 15.22 -1.03
C SER A 35 2.95 14.08 -0.67
N VAL A 36 1.66 14.41 -0.51
CA VAL A 36 0.60 13.44 -0.21
C VAL A 36 -0.57 13.66 -1.16
N LYS A 37 -1.14 12.53 -1.62
CA LYS A 37 -2.29 12.49 -2.51
C LYS A 37 -3.32 11.51 -1.95
N PHE A 38 -4.52 12.00 -1.68
CA PHE A 38 -5.68 11.14 -1.41
C PHE A 38 -6.32 10.74 -2.73
N PHE A 39 -6.68 9.46 -2.88
CA PHE A 39 -7.32 8.96 -4.08
C PHE A 39 -8.37 7.88 -3.76
N PRO A 40 -9.40 7.73 -4.60
CA PRO A 40 -10.32 6.61 -4.49
C PRO A 40 -9.57 5.30 -4.74
N VAL A 41 -9.74 4.32 -3.86
CA VAL A 41 -9.05 3.02 -3.90
C VAL A 41 -9.17 2.33 -5.27
N LYS A 42 -10.31 2.46 -5.96
CA LYS A 42 -10.54 1.90 -7.31
C LYS A 42 -9.56 2.41 -8.38
N ARG A 43 -8.89 3.55 -8.15
CA ARG A 43 -7.89 4.10 -9.08
C ARG A 43 -6.51 3.46 -8.92
N ILE A 44 -6.31 2.60 -7.92
CA ILE A 44 -5.00 2.04 -7.62
C ILE A 44 -4.39 1.29 -8.81
N ASP A 45 -5.21 0.54 -9.57
CA ASP A 45 -4.72 -0.22 -10.73
C ASP A 45 -4.19 0.69 -11.84
N GLU A 46 -4.83 1.84 -12.06
CA GLU A 46 -4.36 2.83 -13.02
C GLU A 46 -3.08 3.52 -12.52
N MET A 47 -3.02 3.83 -11.22
CA MET A 47 -1.86 4.47 -10.61
C MET A 47 -0.64 3.56 -10.68
N MET A 48 -0.77 2.28 -10.31
CA MET A 48 0.32 1.30 -10.34
C MET A 48 0.93 1.09 -11.75
N LYS A 49 0.21 1.45 -12.81
CA LYS A 49 0.70 1.39 -14.20
C LYS A 49 1.42 2.65 -14.65
N LYS A 50 1.09 3.81 -14.06
CA LYS A 50 1.54 5.14 -14.51
C LYS A 50 2.59 5.76 -13.60
N GLU A 51 2.54 5.45 -12.31
CA GLU A 51 3.35 6.05 -11.27
C GLU A 51 4.40 5.04 -10.76
N LYS A 52 5.49 5.55 -10.17
CA LYS A 52 6.51 4.69 -9.55
C LYS A 52 6.14 4.40 -8.10
N PHE A 53 6.13 3.12 -7.74
CA PHE A 53 5.90 2.65 -6.38
C PHE A 53 7.14 1.93 -5.85
N THR A 54 7.29 1.90 -4.53
CA THR A 54 8.35 1.10 -3.89
C THR A 54 8.08 -0.39 -4.08
N PRO A 55 9.12 -1.25 -4.12
CA PRO A 55 8.95 -2.69 -4.25
C PRO A 55 7.98 -3.28 -3.22
N GLY A 56 8.12 -2.92 -1.94
CA GLY A 56 7.22 -3.37 -0.88
C GLY A 56 5.76 -2.97 -1.11
N THR A 57 5.49 -1.77 -1.64
CA THR A 57 4.13 -1.37 -2.00
C THR A 57 3.56 -2.25 -3.12
N VAL A 58 4.37 -2.53 -4.15
CA VAL A 58 3.98 -3.41 -5.26
C VAL A 58 3.67 -4.83 -4.75
N ALA A 59 4.49 -5.36 -3.85
CA ALA A 59 4.30 -6.68 -3.26
C ALA A 59 3.02 -6.77 -2.44
N ILE A 60 2.76 -5.79 -1.56
CA ILE A 60 1.52 -5.72 -0.79
C ILE A 60 0.30 -5.73 -1.72
N PHE A 61 0.30 -4.93 -2.79
CA PHE A 61 -0.84 -4.91 -3.72
C PHE A 61 -1.01 -6.20 -4.52
N LYS A 62 0.09 -6.86 -4.93
CA LYS A 62 0.01 -8.18 -5.56
C LYS A 62 -0.62 -9.20 -4.61
N GLU A 63 -0.20 -9.19 -3.35
CA GLU A 63 -0.73 -10.08 -2.33
C GLU A 63 -2.21 -9.80 -2.04
N LEU A 64 -2.60 -8.54 -1.85
CA LEU A 64 -3.99 -8.15 -1.61
C LEU A 64 -4.94 -8.68 -2.69
N ARG A 65 -4.50 -8.70 -3.96
CA ARG A 65 -5.28 -9.24 -5.08
C ARG A 65 -5.54 -10.75 -4.99
N MET A 66 -4.74 -11.49 -4.23
CA MET A 66 -4.94 -12.92 -4.00
C MET A 66 -5.92 -13.23 -2.85
N HIS A 67 -6.40 -12.22 -2.13
CA HIS A 67 -7.28 -12.36 -0.95
C HIS A 67 -8.59 -11.59 -1.17
N PRO A 68 -9.63 -12.21 -1.76
CA PRO A 68 -10.91 -11.57 -2.06
C PRO A 68 -11.60 -10.91 -0.87
N GLU A 69 -11.42 -11.45 0.34
CA GLU A 69 -11.95 -10.88 1.58
C GLU A 69 -11.33 -9.52 1.92
N LEU A 70 -10.05 -9.32 1.57
CA LEU A 70 -9.35 -8.04 1.75
C LEU A 70 -9.77 -7.04 0.67
N LEU A 71 -9.92 -7.51 -0.58
CA LEU A 71 -10.46 -6.69 -1.66
C LEU A 71 -11.86 -6.16 -1.33
N LYS A 72 -12.73 -7.02 -0.78
CA LYS A 72 -14.08 -6.63 -0.35
C LYS A 72 -14.05 -5.57 0.75
N ARG A 73 -13.18 -5.73 1.75
CA ARG A 73 -12.97 -4.72 2.81
C ARG A 73 -12.47 -3.38 2.27
N LEU A 74 -11.69 -3.42 1.21
CA LEU A 74 -11.16 -2.24 0.52
C LEU A 74 -12.13 -1.68 -0.54
N GLY A 75 -13.28 -2.29 -0.79
CA GLY A 75 -14.20 -1.87 -1.85
C GLY A 75 -13.61 -2.03 -3.27
N LEU A 76 -12.72 -3.00 -3.43
CA LEU A 76 -12.01 -3.34 -4.68
C LEU A 76 -12.56 -4.59 -5.38
N SER A 77 -13.49 -5.33 -4.76
CA SER A 77 -14.22 -6.44 -5.36
C SER A 77 -15.65 -6.04 -5.74
#